data_AF-A0A235HR39-F1
#
_entry.id   AF-A0A235HR39-F1
#
_cell.length_a   1.000
_cell.length_b   1.000
_cell.length_c   1.000
_cell.angle_alpha   90.00
_cell.angle_beta   90.00
_cell.angle_gamma   90.00
#
_symmetry.space_group_name_H-M   'P 1'
#
loop_
_entity.id
_entity.type
_entity.pdbx_description
1 polymer ?
#
loop_
_entity_poly.entity_id
_entity_poly.type
_entity_poly.pdbx_seq_one_letter_code
_entity_poly.pdbx_strand_id
1 'polypeptide(L)'
;MAGTPNLYSSRQIEAQTLVRQLRQLLGLTQEQFAAEVGVTLVTINRWENNRAKPLPLALKQIKAKLHEMENSPIEAYRTGAQSLLLDYFGEG
;
A
#
# COMPACT_ATOMS: atom_id res chain seq x y z
N MET A 1 1.98 -31.25 24.70
CA MET A 1 2.82 -30.16 24.16
C MET A 1 2.02 -29.47 23.07
N ALA A 2 1.28 -28.42 23.43
CA ALA A 2 0.38 -27.74 22.52
C ALA A 2 1.20 -26.91 21.53
N GLY A 3 1.06 -27.21 20.24
CA GLY A 3 1.53 -26.33 19.18
C GLY A 3 0.76 -25.02 19.30
N THR A 4 1.47 -23.94 19.64
CA THR A 4 0.93 -22.60 19.54
C THR A 4 0.48 -22.36 18.11
N PRO A 5 -0.79 -21.98 17.85
CA PRO A 5 -1.17 -21.50 16.54
C PRO A 5 -0.35 -20.23 16.27
N ASN A 6 0.21 -20.13 15.07
CA ASN A 6 0.85 -18.93 14.58
C ASN A 6 -0.18 -17.77 14.59
N LEU A 7 -0.15 -16.92 15.62
CA LEU A 7 -1.09 -15.81 15.84
C LEU A 7 -0.78 -14.58 14.95
N TYR A 8 0.16 -14.68 14.01
CA TYR A 8 0.50 -13.63 13.06
C TYR A 8 0.38 -14.13 11.63
N SER A 9 -0.80 -14.63 11.24
CA SER A 9 -1.14 -14.60 9.81
C SER A 9 -1.18 -13.14 9.39
N SER A 10 -0.06 -12.62 8.91
CA SER A 10 -0.01 -11.34 8.17
C SER A 10 -1.16 -11.38 7.18
N ARG A 11 -2.10 -10.44 7.29
CA ARG A 11 -3.23 -10.39 6.36
C ARG A 11 -2.65 -10.01 5.02
N GLN A 12 -2.38 -10.98 4.16
CA GLN A 12 -1.86 -10.70 2.83
C GLN A 12 -2.96 -10.03 2.00
N ILE A 13 -2.97 -8.70 1.96
CA ILE A 13 -3.96 -7.93 1.21
C ILE A 13 -3.63 -7.97 -0.30
N GLU A 14 -4.65 -7.87 -1.13
CA GLU A 14 -4.48 -7.78 -2.58
C GLU A 14 -3.91 -6.42 -3.00
N ALA A 15 -3.21 -6.38 -4.14
CA ALA A 15 -2.59 -5.16 -4.65
C ALA A 15 -3.59 -4.02 -4.92
N GLN A 16 -4.82 -4.38 -5.35
CA GLN A 16 -5.91 -3.41 -5.50
C GLN A 16 -6.24 -2.68 -4.18
N THR A 17 -6.17 -3.41 -3.07
CA THR A 17 -6.52 -2.93 -1.73
C THR A 17 -5.40 -2.04 -1.21
N LEU A 18 -4.14 -2.46 -1.38
CA LEU A 18 -2.96 -1.64 -1.09
C LEU A 18 -3.05 -0.27 -1.78
N VAL A 19 -3.24 -0.28 -3.10
CA VAL A 19 -3.26 0.95 -3.92
C VAL A 19 -4.39 1.87 -3.48
N ARG A 20 -5.59 1.33 -3.30
CA ARG A 20 -6.77 2.11 -2.91
C ARG A 20 -6.64 2.70 -1.51
N GLN A 21 -6.18 1.91 -0.54
CA GLN A 21 -6.02 2.37 0.84
C GLN A 21 -4.92 3.42 0.97
N LEU A 22 -3.76 3.23 0.32
CA LEU A 22 -2.70 4.24 0.32
C LEU A 22 -3.19 5.55 -0.29
N ARG A 23 -3.89 5.50 -1.43
CA ARG A 23 -4.47 6.69 -2.05
C ARG A 23 -5.46 7.41 -1.13
N GLN A 24 -6.35 6.66 -0.48
CA GLN A 24 -7.34 7.20 0.45
C GLN A 24 -6.69 7.81 1.68
N LEU A 25 -5.63 7.18 2.20
CA LEU A 25 -4.84 7.69 3.33
C LEU A 25 -4.22 9.05 3.00
N LEU A 26 -3.72 9.22 1.77
CA LEU A 26 -3.19 10.49 1.28
C LEU A 26 -4.27 11.51 0.89
N GLY A 27 -5.55 11.13 0.89
CA GLY A 27 -6.66 12.02 0.50
C GLY A 27 -6.66 12.40 -0.99
N LEU A 28 -6.05 11.58 -1.85
CA LEU A 28 -5.83 11.90 -3.27
C LEU A 28 -6.88 11.31 -4.21
N THR A 29 -7.13 11.99 -5.33
CA THR A 29 -7.83 11.40 -6.48
C THR A 29 -6.96 10.35 -7.19
N GLN A 30 -7.53 9.55 -8.08
CA GLN A 30 -6.75 8.57 -8.86
C GLN A 30 -5.69 9.26 -9.72
N GLU A 31 -5.99 10.43 -10.28
CA GLU A 31 -5.08 11.24 -11.10
C GLU A 31 -3.91 11.78 -10.27
N GLN A 32 -4.20 12.35 -9.10
CA GLN A 32 -3.17 12.87 -8.20
C GLN A 32 -2.26 11.75 -7.70
N PHE A 33 -2.84 10.61 -7.33
CA PHE A 33 -2.05 9.46 -6.90
C PHE A 33 -1.23 8.86 -8.05
N ALA A 34 -1.75 8.86 -9.28
CA ALA A 34 -0.98 8.44 -10.45
C ALA A 34 0.26 9.31 -10.65
N ALA A 35 0.12 10.63 -10.53
CA ALA A 35 1.24 11.56 -10.56
C ALA A 35 2.24 11.30 -9.42
N GLU A 36 1.75 11.06 -8.20
CA GLU A 36 2.56 10.78 -7.02
C GLU A 36 3.47 9.55 -7.20
N VAL A 37 2.95 8.45 -7.77
CA VAL A 37 3.71 7.20 -7.95
C VAL A 37 4.31 7.02 -9.35
N GLY A 38 4.23 8.06 -10.20
CA GLY A 38 4.88 8.11 -11.51
C GLY A 38 4.24 7.22 -12.59
N VAL A 39 2.90 7.07 -12.58
CA VAL A 39 2.15 6.30 -13.59
C VAL A 39 0.96 7.08 -14.14
N THR A 40 0.20 6.48 -15.06
CA THR A 40 -1.00 7.12 -15.63
C THR A 40 -2.24 6.84 -14.78
N LEU A 41 -3.27 7.70 -14.89
CA LEU A 41 -4.60 7.47 -14.34
C LEU A 41 -5.15 6.09 -14.76
N VAL A 42 -5.01 5.73 -16.04
CA VAL A 42 -5.50 4.45 -16.58
C VAL A 42 -4.81 3.28 -15.87
N THR A 43 -3.53 3.42 -15.54
CA THR A 43 -2.78 2.42 -14.77
C THR A 43 -3.36 2.24 -13.36
N ILE A 44 -3.56 3.34 -12.62
CA ILE A 44 -4.19 3.29 -11.28
C ILE A 44 -5.60 2.70 -11.36
N ASN A 45 -6.41 3.12 -12.33
CA ASN A 45 -7.76 2.62 -12.50
C ASN A 45 -7.79 1.11 -12.75
N ARG A 46 -6.86 0.59 -13.57
CA ARG A 46 -6.73 -0.86 -13.80
C ARG A 46 -6.31 -1.60 -12.53
N TRP A 47 -5.41 -1.04 -11.72
CA TRP A 47 -4.99 -1.67 -10.46
C TRP A 47 -6.13 -1.69 -9.43
N GLU A 48 -6.83 -0.56 -9.22
CA GLU A 48 -7.92 -0.48 -8.24
C GLU A 48 -9.15 -1.31 -8.61
N ASN A 49 -9.33 -1.62 -9.91
CA ASN A 49 -10.41 -2.47 -10.41
C ASN A 49 -9.97 -3.92 -10.71
N ASN A 50 -8.83 -4.36 -10.17
CA ASN A 50 -8.28 -5.71 -10.35
C ASN A 50 -8.05 -6.16 -11.80
N ARG A 51 -7.88 -5.22 -12.73
CA ARG A 51 -7.66 -5.52 -14.16
C ARG A 51 -6.18 -5.68 -14.52
N ALA A 52 -5.29 -5.26 -13.64
CA ALA A 52 -3.85 -5.48 -13.74
C ALA A 52 -3.21 -5.40 -12.35
N LYS A 53 -2.04 -6.00 -12.17
CA LYS A 53 -1.22 -5.83 -10.96
C LYS A 53 -0.10 -4.80 -11.20
N PRO A 54 0.36 -4.08 -10.16
CA PRO A 54 1.53 -3.21 -10.28
C PRO A 54 2.78 -4.00 -10.63
N LEU A 55 3.61 -3.46 -11.52
CA LEU A 55 4.91 -4.04 -11.85
C LEU A 55 5.92 -3.76 -10.72
N PRO A 56 7.06 -4.49 -10.66
CA PRO A 56 8.05 -4.33 -9.59
C PRO A 56 8.53 -2.88 -9.38
N LEU A 57 8.71 -2.11 -10.47
CA LEU A 57 9.10 -0.70 -10.37
C LEU A 57 8.03 0.16 -9.66
N ALA A 58 6.76 -0.07 -9.97
CA ALA A 58 5.66 0.63 -9.31
C ALA A 58 5.53 0.22 -7.84
N LEU A 59 5.70 -1.07 -7.52
CA LEU A 59 5.72 -1.53 -6.13
C LEU A 59 6.87 -0.89 -5.35
N LYS A 60 8.04 -0.69 -5.97
CA LYS A 60 9.15 0.03 -5.36
C LYS A 60 8.79 1.48 -5.03
N GLN A 61 8.09 2.18 -5.93
CA GLN A 61 7.63 3.56 -5.68
C GLN A 61 6.59 3.62 -4.55
N ILE A 62 5.60 2.72 -4.58
CA ILE A 62 4.58 2.61 -3.53
C ILE A 62 5.23 2.34 -2.18
N LYS A 63 6.18 1.40 -2.13
CA LYS A 63 6.91 1.06 -0.90
C LYS A 63 7.75 2.24 -0.39
N ALA A 64 8.46 2.94 -1.28
CA ALA A 64 9.22 4.13 -0.92
C ALA A 64 8.30 5.21 -0.31
N LYS A 65 7.11 5.41 -0.89
CA LYS A 65 6.13 6.36 -0.35
C LYS A 65 5.66 5.97 1.06
N LEU A 66 5.44 4.68 1.31
CA LEU A 66 5.06 4.19 2.64
C LEU A 66 6.15 4.47 3.68
N HIS A 67 7.43 4.22 3.36
CA HIS A 67 8.54 4.54 4.28
C HIS A 67 8.72 6.05 4.53
N GLU A 68 8.44 6.89 3.52
CA GLU A 68 8.40 8.35 3.72
C GLU A 68 7.35 8.72 4.78
N MET A 69 6.17 8.08 4.72
CA MET A 69 5.06 8.34 5.62
C MET A 69 5.29 7.85 7.06
N GLU A 70 6.16 6.87 7.29
CA GLU A 70 6.54 6.45 8.65
C GLU A 70 7.19 7.58 9.47
N ASN A 71 7.80 8.55 8.80
CA ASN A 71 8.42 9.73 9.42
C ASN A 71 7.50 10.97 9.45
N SER A 72 6.23 10.81 9.07
CA SER A 72 5.26 11.91 9.05
C SER A 72 4.96 12.42 10.47
N PRO A 73 4.78 13.73 10.70
CA PRO A 73 4.28 14.25 11.98
C PRO A 73 2.83 13.81 12.25
N ILE A 74 2.08 13.43 11.21
CA ILE A 74 0.69 12.98 11.31
C ILE A 74 0.65 11.50 11.69
N GLU A 75 0.09 11.20 12.85
CA GLU A 75 -0.01 9.83 13.38
C GLU A 75 -0.76 8.87 12.45
N ALA A 76 -1.89 9.32 11.88
CA ALA A 76 -2.66 8.52 10.94
C ALA A 76 -1.83 8.03 9.75
N TYR A 77 -0.88 8.85 9.26
CA TYR A 77 0.00 8.45 8.15
C TYR A 77 1.01 7.40 8.60
N ARG A 78 1.60 7.55 9.78
CA ARG A 78 2.53 6.56 10.33
C ARG A 78 1.85 5.20 10.55
N THR A 79 0.72 5.19 11.25
CA THR A 79 -0.03 3.96 11.53
C THR A 79 -0.55 3.30 10.26
N GLY A 80 -1.10 4.10 9.34
CA GLY A 80 -1.57 3.58 8.05
C GLY A 80 -0.44 3.01 7.20
N ALA A 81 0.72 3.67 7.17
CA ALA A 81 1.89 3.17 6.44
C ALA A 81 2.42 1.86 7.01
N GLN A 82 2.55 1.76 8.34
CA GLN A 82 2.98 0.53 9.03
C GLN A 82 2.03 -0.64 8.76
N SER A 83 0.71 -0.41 8.83
CA SER A 83 -0.27 -1.46 8.51
C SER A 83 -0.11 -1.96 7.09
N LEU A 84 0.04 -1.05 6.11
CA LEU A 84 0.16 -1.43 4.70
C LEU A 84 1.50 -2.11 4.37
N LEU A 85 2.59 -1.71 5.03
CA LEU A 85 3.88 -2.39 4.94
C LEU A 85 3.80 -3.83 5.45
N LEU A 86 3.16 -4.03 6.62
CA LEU A 86 3.00 -5.34 7.21
C LEU A 86 2.06 -6.23 6.39
N ASP A 87 0.90 -5.70 6.01
CA ASP A 87 -0.16 -6.46 5.35
C ASP A 87 0.19 -6.84 3.90
N TYR A 88 0.95 -6.01 3.16
CA TYR A 88 1.28 -6.30 1.76
C TYR A 88 2.72 -6.78 1.54
N PHE A 89 3.69 -6.12 2.19
CA PHE A 89 5.11 -6.42 1.98
C PHE A 89 5.67 -7.39 3.04
N GLY A 90 4.93 -7.63 4.13
CA GLY A 90 5.41 -8.46 5.24
C GLY A 90 6.51 -7.77 6.06
N GLU A 91 6.55 -6.43 6.05
CA GLU A 91 7.56 -5.63 6.73
C GLU A 91 6.97 -4.92 7.94
N GLY A 92 7.64 -5.03 9.09
CA GLY A 92 7.27 -4.41 10.34
C GLY A 92 8.47 -4.12 11.21
#